data_AF-A0A450Y914-F1
#
_entry.id   AF-A0A450Y914-F1
#
_cell.length_a   1.000
_cell.length_b   1.000
_cell.length_c   1.000
_cell.angle_alpha   90.00
_cell.angle_beta   90.00
_cell.angle_gamma   90.00
#
_symmetry.space_group_name_H-M   'P 1'
#
loop_
_entity.id
_entity.type
_entity.pdbx_description
1 polymer ?
#
loop_
_entity_poly.entity_id
_entity_poly.type
_entity_poly.pdbx_seq_one_letter_code
_entity_poly.pdbx_strand_id
1 'polypeptide(L)'
;MAGDARSSILSRIRAGLGRDGGVSPRSVHDILEKRLSSPPIGIQPAMPEKDLARRFVRMLEAVSGAVVRVPDLESAPSVIVQHLDEYELPYELVAAREPIIEDIPWSKVAPKEITLHHRAAMRADRVSLTGAFSAIAETGTLVLVSGERTPTTLNFLPEDHIVILTEDRIVPYMEDVWKKIRATFTSPPRAINFITGPSRTADIEQTMRIGAHGPRRLTVILVAHWTRSSQRGLAGIADAPSVTHPGSDVRIGTRKISRRKSIRKANSPCKKVSESNKRRSGP
;
A
#
# COMPACT_ATOMS: atom_id res chain seq x y z
N MET A 1 -35.71 -21.12 -29.33
CA MET A 1 -35.27 -20.02 -30.22
C MET A 1 -35.09 -18.73 -29.42
N ALA A 2 -33.99 -18.59 -28.65
CA ALA A 2 -33.74 -17.42 -27.79
C ALA A 2 -32.38 -16.72 -28.09
N GLY A 3 -31.73 -17.08 -29.20
CA GLY A 3 -30.39 -16.60 -29.56
C GLY A 3 -30.34 -15.33 -30.40
N ASP A 4 -31.48 -14.86 -30.93
CA ASP A 4 -31.52 -13.88 -32.02
C ASP A 4 -31.51 -12.41 -31.52
N ALA A 5 -32.33 -12.10 -30.50
CA ALA A 5 -32.39 -10.74 -29.94
C ALA A 5 -31.09 -10.34 -29.22
N ARG A 6 -30.53 -11.24 -28.39
CA ARG A 6 -29.28 -10.98 -27.65
C ARG A 6 -28.09 -10.76 -28.59
N SER A 7 -27.96 -11.59 -29.62
CA SER A 7 -26.86 -11.49 -30.59
C SER A 7 -26.98 -10.22 -31.44
N SER A 8 -28.19 -9.84 -31.86
CA SER A 8 -28.49 -8.59 -32.57
C SER A 8 -28.15 -7.35 -31.73
N ILE A 9 -28.57 -7.31 -30.46
CA ILE A 9 -28.23 -6.22 -29.53
C ILE A 9 -26.71 -6.10 -29.35
N LEU A 10 -26.02 -7.21 -29.08
CA LEU A 10 -24.56 -7.21 -28.91
C LEU A 10 -23.82 -6.83 -30.20
N SER A 11 -24.37 -7.16 -31.37
CA SER A 11 -23.81 -6.77 -32.67
C SER A 11 -23.91 -5.26 -32.89
N ARG A 12 -25.07 -4.66 -32.60
CA ARG A 12 -25.27 -3.20 -32.69
C ARG A 12 -24.36 -2.44 -31.72
N ILE A 13 -24.17 -2.94 -30.50
CA ILE A 13 -23.25 -2.35 -29.53
C ILE A 13 -21.79 -2.43 -30.04
N ARG A 14 -21.38 -3.56 -30.64
CA ARG A 14 -20.04 -3.68 -31.23
C ARG A 14 -19.84 -2.72 -32.39
N ALA A 15 -20.83 -2.59 -33.28
CA ALA A 15 -20.80 -1.66 -34.40
C ALA A 15 -20.72 -0.19 -33.93
N GLY A 16 -21.51 0.19 -32.93
CA GLY A 16 -21.46 1.53 -32.35
C GLY A 16 -20.14 1.87 -31.65
N LEU A 17 -19.37 0.85 -31.26
CA LEU A 17 -18.03 1.00 -30.66
C LEU A 17 -16.88 0.82 -31.68
N GLY A 18 -17.17 0.66 -32.98
CA GLY A 18 -16.18 0.43 -34.03
C GLY A 18 -15.46 -0.91 -33.93
N ARG A 19 -16.12 -1.95 -33.43
CA ARG A 19 -15.60 -3.32 -33.21
C ARG A 19 -16.18 -4.34 -34.19
N ASP A 20 -16.41 -3.89 -35.42
CA ASP A 20 -17.30 -4.48 -36.43
C ASP A 20 -16.74 -5.79 -37.02
N GLY A 21 -15.42 -5.98 -36.98
CA GLY A 21 -14.73 -7.20 -37.43
C GLY A 21 -14.74 -8.36 -36.43
N GLY A 22 -15.43 -8.21 -35.30
CA GLY A 22 -15.28 -9.11 -34.16
C GLY A 22 -13.91 -8.92 -33.49
N VAL A 23 -13.83 -9.21 -32.18
CA VAL A 23 -12.53 -9.31 -31.53
C VAL A 23 -12.07 -10.74 -31.76
N SER A 24 -11.08 -10.94 -32.65
CA SER A 24 -10.53 -12.28 -32.84
C SER A 24 -9.99 -12.78 -31.50
N PRO A 25 -10.12 -14.08 -31.17
CA PRO A 25 -9.57 -14.61 -29.91
C PRO A 25 -8.08 -14.28 -29.72
N ARG A 26 -7.31 -14.23 -30.82
CA ARG A 26 -5.91 -13.77 -30.82
C ARG A 26 -5.79 -12.29 -30.44
N SER A 27 -6.61 -11.40 -30.97
CA SER A 27 -6.60 -9.98 -30.58
C SER A 27 -7.04 -9.74 -29.13
N VAL A 28 -7.95 -10.56 -28.58
CA VAL A 28 -8.27 -10.55 -27.13
C VAL A 28 -7.04 -10.97 -26.34
N HIS A 29 -6.41 -12.08 -26.73
CA HIS A 29 -5.20 -12.60 -26.08
C HIS A 29 -4.07 -11.57 -26.09
N ASP A 30 -3.77 -10.95 -27.23
CA ASP A 30 -2.71 -9.94 -27.35
C ASP A 30 -2.99 -8.70 -26.48
N ILE A 31 -4.26 -8.27 -26.39
CA ILE A 31 -4.67 -7.18 -25.50
C ILE A 31 -4.48 -7.56 -24.03
N LEU A 32 -4.81 -8.81 -23.67
CA LEU A 32 -4.63 -9.32 -22.32
C LEU A 32 -3.15 -9.45 -21.96
N GLU A 33 -2.33 -10.05 -22.82
CA GLU A 33 -0.88 -10.19 -22.63
C GLU A 33 -0.20 -8.82 -22.48
N LYS A 34 -0.57 -7.85 -23.31
CA LYS A 34 -0.09 -6.47 -23.18
C LYS A 34 -0.48 -5.84 -21.83
N ARG A 35 -1.71 -6.08 -21.36
CA ARG A 35 -2.20 -5.55 -20.09
C ARG A 35 -1.56 -6.25 -18.88
N LEU A 36 -1.28 -7.54 -18.99
CA LEU A 36 -0.61 -8.33 -17.95
C LEU A 36 0.87 -7.97 -17.84
N SER A 37 1.54 -7.76 -18.98
CA SER A 37 2.95 -7.34 -19.04
C SER A 37 3.17 -5.87 -18.65
N SER A 38 2.15 -5.01 -18.83
CA SER A 38 2.20 -3.60 -18.42
C SER A 38 0.86 -3.13 -17.86
N PRO A 39 0.56 -3.46 -16.59
CA PRO A 39 -0.69 -3.05 -15.96
C PRO A 39 -0.78 -1.51 -15.92
N PRO A 40 -1.88 -0.92 -16.42
CA PRO A 40 -2.05 0.52 -16.35
C PRO A 40 -2.10 0.96 -14.87
N ILE A 41 -1.37 2.03 -14.56
CA ILE A 41 -1.45 2.66 -13.24
C ILE A 41 -2.76 3.43 -13.17
N GLY A 42 -3.55 3.19 -12.12
CA GLY A 42 -4.79 3.91 -11.86
C GLY A 42 -4.55 5.38 -11.53
N ILE A 43 -5.62 6.14 -11.35
CA ILE A 43 -5.52 7.50 -10.83
C ILE A 43 -5.10 7.40 -9.36
N GLN A 44 -3.99 8.05 -9.00
CA GLN A 44 -3.47 8.06 -7.64
C GLN A 44 -3.67 9.46 -7.02
N PRO A 45 -4.05 9.55 -5.73
CA PRO A 45 -4.14 10.83 -5.06
C PRO A 45 -2.75 11.47 -4.93
N ALA A 46 -2.68 12.80 -4.93
CA ALA A 46 -1.42 13.49 -4.74
C ALA A 46 -0.86 13.22 -3.32
N MET A 47 0.39 12.76 -3.24
CA MET A 47 1.10 12.55 -1.99
C MET A 47 2.21 13.61 -1.82
N PRO A 48 1.92 14.74 -1.16
CA PRO A 48 2.92 15.80 -0.97
C PRO A 48 4.01 15.42 0.04
N GLU A 49 3.69 14.53 0.99
CA GLU A 49 4.64 14.02 1.97
C GLU A 49 5.54 12.95 1.33
N LYS A 50 6.81 13.32 1.09
CA LYS A 50 7.79 12.42 0.45
C LYS A 50 8.36 11.36 1.39
N ASP A 51 8.27 11.62 2.70
CA ASP A 51 8.71 10.68 3.73
C ASP A 51 7.59 9.66 3.99
N LEU A 52 7.71 8.50 3.34
CA LEU A 52 6.70 7.45 3.40
C LEU A 52 6.56 6.87 4.80
N ALA A 53 7.65 6.80 5.57
CA ALA A 53 7.64 6.31 6.94
C ALA A 53 6.84 7.24 7.86
N ARG A 54 7.11 8.55 7.80
CA ARG A 54 6.33 9.55 8.56
C ARG A 54 4.85 9.52 8.16
N ARG A 55 4.57 9.43 6.86
CA ARG A 55 3.19 9.35 6.34
C ARG A 55 2.48 8.10 6.86
N PHE A 56 3.12 6.93 6.77
CA PHE A 56 2.60 5.67 7.26
C PHE A 56 2.27 5.72 8.75
N VAL A 57 3.20 6.20 9.59
CA VAL A 57 3.00 6.35 11.03
C VAL A 57 1.75 7.18 11.31
N ARG A 58 1.67 8.37 10.71
CA ARG A 58 0.54 9.28 10.89
C ARG A 58 -0.80 8.64 10.50
N MET A 59 -0.83 7.90 9.40
CA MET A 59 -2.06 7.26 8.91
C MET A 59 -2.45 6.06 9.77
N LEU A 60 -1.50 5.25 10.24
CA LEU A 60 -1.76 4.10 11.10
C LEU A 60 -2.21 4.54 12.50
N GLU A 61 -1.62 5.58 13.07
CA GLU A 61 -2.05 6.18 14.34
C GLU A 61 -3.45 6.79 14.25
N ALA A 62 -3.82 7.38 13.11
CA ALA A 62 -5.17 7.89 12.87
C ALA A 62 -6.25 6.80 12.92
N VAL A 63 -5.89 5.54 12.69
CA VAL A 63 -6.76 4.36 12.86
C VAL A 63 -6.45 3.57 14.14
N SER A 64 -5.75 4.19 15.10
CA SER A 64 -5.42 3.66 16.43
C SER A 64 -4.46 2.46 16.44
N GLY A 65 -3.64 2.28 15.41
CA GLY A 65 -2.44 1.47 15.53
C GLY A 65 -1.34 2.24 16.28
N ALA A 66 -0.51 1.54 17.04
CA ALA A 66 0.66 2.11 17.69
C ALA A 66 1.89 1.91 16.81
N VAL A 67 2.80 2.88 16.76
CA VAL A 67 4.09 2.72 16.08
C VAL A 67 5.22 3.17 17.00
N VAL A 68 6.22 2.30 17.17
CA VAL A 68 7.47 2.64 17.86
C VAL A 68 8.60 2.58 16.84
N ARG A 69 9.25 3.71 16.59
CA ARG A 69 10.40 3.78 15.68
C ARG A 69 11.68 3.42 16.43
N VAL A 70 12.46 2.52 15.86
CA VAL A 70 13.76 2.10 16.39
C VAL A 70 14.83 2.26 15.32
N PRO A 71 16.08 2.60 15.70
CA PRO A 71 17.15 2.76 14.74
C PRO A 71 17.43 1.45 14.00
N ASP A 72 17.47 0.34 14.73
CA ASP A 72 17.91 -0.96 14.25
C ASP A 72 17.12 -2.10 14.91
N LEU A 73 17.34 -3.32 14.39
CA LEU A 73 16.73 -4.53 14.96
C LEU A 73 17.28 -4.86 16.36
N GLU A 74 18.47 -4.36 16.70
CA GLU A 74 19.11 -4.52 18.01
C GLU A 74 18.31 -3.87 19.14
N SER A 75 17.55 -2.82 18.82
CA SER A 75 16.68 -2.10 19.74
C SER A 75 15.29 -2.74 19.89
N ALA A 76 14.89 -3.62 18.98
CA ALA A 76 13.56 -4.23 18.97
C ALA A 76 13.23 -5.05 20.23
N PRO A 77 14.13 -5.90 20.78
CA PRO A 77 13.84 -6.68 21.99
C PRO A 77 13.38 -5.83 23.18
N SER A 78 14.07 -4.72 23.45
CA SER A 78 13.75 -3.84 24.59
C SER A 78 12.39 -3.19 24.44
N VAL A 79 12.02 -2.79 23.22
CA VAL A 79 10.70 -2.23 22.92
C VAL A 79 9.61 -3.29 23.07
N ILE A 80 9.86 -4.52 22.63
CA ILE A 80 8.91 -5.63 22.81
C ILE A 80 8.69 -5.89 24.29
N VAL A 81 9.75 -5.99 25.09
CA VAL A 81 9.64 -6.18 26.54
C VAL A 81 8.86 -5.06 27.20
N GLN A 82 9.15 -3.80 26.85
CA GLN A 82 8.43 -2.65 27.37
C GLN A 82 6.94 -2.70 27.04
N HIS A 83 6.57 -3.09 25.81
CA HIS A 83 5.18 -3.29 25.42
C HIS A 83 4.51 -4.41 26.23
N LEU A 84 5.21 -5.53 26.43
CA LEU A 84 4.68 -6.64 27.22
C LEU A 84 4.44 -6.25 28.68
N ASP A 85 5.35 -5.47 29.26
CA ASP A 85 5.19 -4.93 30.62
C ASP A 85 4.03 -3.95 30.73
N GLU A 86 3.93 -2.99 29.81
CA GLU A 86 2.91 -1.94 29.79
C GLU A 86 1.49 -2.52 29.79
N TYR A 87 1.28 -3.63 29.08
CA TYR A 87 -0.03 -4.27 28.91
C TYR A 87 -0.20 -5.57 29.72
N GLU A 88 0.73 -5.88 30.63
CA GLU A 88 0.69 -7.08 31.49
C GLU A 88 0.48 -8.39 30.68
N LEU A 89 1.28 -8.52 29.61
CA LEU A 89 1.23 -9.62 28.65
C LEU A 89 2.26 -10.71 28.99
N PRO A 90 2.01 -11.97 28.58
CA PRO A 90 2.98 -13.04 28.78
C PRO A 90 4.21 -12.83 27.87
N TYR A 91 5.36 -13.31 28.36
CA TYR A 91 6.62 -13.37 27.60
C TYR A 91 6.69 -14.56 26.64
N GLU A 92 5.58 -15.30 26.50
CA GLU A 92 5.38 -16.38 25.55
C GLU A 92 4.61 -15.84 24.33
N LEU A 93 5.29 -15.78 23.19
CA LEU A 93 4.74 -15.21 21.95
C LEU A 93 4.65 -16.31 20.90
N VAL A 94 3.57 -16.29 20.10
CA VAL A 94 3.53 -17.08 18.86
C VAL A 94 4.06 -16.27 17.70
N ALA A 95 5.01 -16.83 16.95
CA ALA A 95 5.77 -16.05 15.98
C ALA A 95 5.78 -16.67 14.59
N ALA A 96 5.74 -15.82 13.57
CA ALA A 96 6.07 -16.23 12.21
C ALA A 96 7.54 -16.67 12.12
N ARG A 97 7.84 -17.61 11.21
CA ARG A 97 9.22 -17.98 10.88
C ARG A 97 9.71 -17.09 9.75
N GLU A 98 10.06 -15.85 10.04
CA GLU A 98 10.58 -14.91 9.05
C GLU A 98 12.02 -14.52 9.38
N PRO A 99 12.90 -14.27 8.38
CA PRO A 99 14.28 -13.88 8.63
C PRO A 99 14.42 -12.69 9.56
N ILE A 100 13.55 -11.68 9.42
CA ILE A 100 13.56 -10.49 10.28
C ILE A 100 13.23 -10.79 11.74
N ILE A 101 12.46 -11.85 12.02
CA ILE A 101 12.13 -12.28 13.38
C ILE A 101 13.26 -13.17 13.93
N GLU A 102 13.84 -14.02 13.10
CA GLU A 102 14.97 -14.89 13.44
C GLU A 102 16.26 -14.12 13.72
N ASP A 103 16.42 -12.94 13.10
CA ASP A 103 17.56 -12.03 13.31
C ASP A 103 17.43 -11.16 14.57
N ILE A 104 16.30 -11.21 15.31
CA ILE A 104 16.12 -10.42 16.53
C ILE A 104 17.06 -10.93 17.64
N PRO A 105 17.89 -10.06 18.25
CA PRO A 105 18.86 -10.47 19.26
C PRO A 105 18.23 -10.56 20.66
N TRP A 106 17.42 -11.59 20.88
CA TRP A 106 16.69 -11.81 22.14
C TRP A 106 17.56 -11.91 23.39
N SER A 107 18.84 -12.26 23.27
CA SER A 107 19.77 -12.31 24.41
C SER A 107 19.99 -10.95 25.09
N LYS A 108 19.66 -9.83 24.43
CA LYS A 108 19.84 -8.47 24.96
C LYS A 108 18.87 -8.06 26.07
N VAL A 109 17.80 -8.82 26.27
CA VAL A 109 16.78 -8.50 27.29
C VAL A 109 16.90 -9.33 28.58
N ALA A 110 17.99 -10.09 28.73
CA ALA A 110 18.28 -10.80 29.97
C ALA A 110 18.22 -9.85 31.19
N PRO A 111 17.61 -10.26 32.33
CA PRO A 111 17.15 -11.62 32.65
C PRO A 111 15.73 -11.96 32.14
N LYS A 112 15.04 -11.05 31.47
CA LYS A 112 13.71 -11.33 30.92
C LYS A 112 13.87 -12.22 29.68
N GLU A 113 13.41 -13.47 29.80
CA GLU A 113 13.45 -14.44 28.70
C GLU A 113 12.15 -14.39 27.90
N ILE A 114 12.28 -14.21 26.58
CA ILE A 114 11.16 -14.29 25.64
C ILE A 114 11.16 -15.67 25.01
N THR A 115 10.03 -16.36 25.08
CA THR A 115 9.84 -17.67 24.43
C THR A 115 9.02 -17.49 23.16
N LEU A 116 9.59 -17.93 22.03
CA LEU A 116 8.92 -17.88 20.73
C LEU A 116 8.42 -19.27 20.31
N HIS A 117 7.10 -19.38 20.10
CA HIS A 117 6.46 -20.56 19.53
C HIS A 117 6.18 -20.34 18.05
N HIS A 118 6.99 -20.96 17.20
CA HIS A 118 6.84 -20.86 15.76
C HIS A 118 5.81 -21.84 15.21
N ARG A 119 4.53 -21.48 15.32
CA ARG A 119 3.36 -22.25 14.89
C ARG A 119 2.20 -21.33 14.52
N ALA A 120 1.12 -21.91 13.99
CA ALA A 120 -0.15 -21.20 13.89
C ALA A 120 -0.65 -20.78 15.28
N ALA A 121 -1.25 -19.59 15.38
CA ALA A 121 -1.93 -19.15 16.59
C ALA A 121 -3.17 -20.01 16.88
N MET A 122 -3.49 -20.11 18.17
CA MET A 122 -4.64 -20.73 18.79
C MET A 122 -5.37 -19.68 19.65
N ARG A 123 -6.62 -19.96 20.04
CA ARG A 123 -7.43 -19.01 20.83
C ARG A 123 -6.81 -18.59 22.17
N ALA A 124 -5.98 -19.43 22.77
CA ALA A 124 -5.36 -19.14 24.07
C ALA A 124 -4.12 -18.23 23.94
N ASP A 125 -3.59 -18.05 22.73
CA ASP A 125 -2.41 -17.21 22.52
C ASP A 125 -2.78 -15.74 22.68
N ARG A 126 -2.06 -15.03 23.55
CA ARG A 126 -2.34 -13.61 23.83
C ARG A 126 -1.58 -12.66 22.92
N VAL A 127 -0.37 -13.05 22.49
CA VAL A 127 0.54 -12.18 21.73
C VAL A 127 1.07 -12.91 20.49
N SER A 128 0.94 -12.29 19.32
CA SER A 128 1.66 -12.69 18.11
C SER A 128 2.77 -11.72 17.74
N LEU A 129 3.81 -12.28 17.12
CA LEU A 129 4.90 -11.54 16.50
C LEU A 129 5.03 -11.93 15.03
N THR A 130 4.92 -10.96 14.12
CA THR A 130 5.12 -11.20 12.69
C THR A 130 5.99 -10.13 12.05
N GLY A 131 6.56 -10.43 10.90
CA GLY A 131 7.02 -9.40 9.97
C GLY A 131 5.85 -8.85 9.15
N ALA A 132 6.09 -7.72 8.49
CA ALA A 132 5.25 -7.25 7.39
C ALA A 132 5.96 -7.45 6.05
N PHE A 133 5.23 -7.96 5.05
CA PHE A 133 5.74 -8.06 3.68
C PHE A 133 5.94 -6.67 3.07
N SER A 134 4.97 -5.78 3.29
CA SER A 134 5.02 -4.38 2.88
C SER A 134 4.07 -3.55 3.75
N ALA A 135 4.12 -2.23 3.60
CA ALA A 135 3.15 -1.32 4.19
C ALA A 135 2.80 -0.19 3.22
N ILE A 136 1.59 0.35 3.31
CA ILE A 136 1.08 1.40 2.42
C ILE A 136 1.03 2.70 3.20
N ALA A 137 1.81 3.69 2.76
CA ALA A 137 1.87 4.99 3.40
C ALA A 137 0.55 5.76 3.26
N GLU A 138 -0.12 5.67 2.09
CA GLU A 138 -1.36 6.40 1.82
C GLU A 138 -2.42 6.19 2.91
N THR A 139 -2.60 4.94 3.34
CA THR A 139 -3.71 4.50 4.19
C THR A 139 -3.27 4.01 5.57
N GLY A 140 -1.97 3.89 5.85
CA GLY A 140 -1.50 3.33 7.11
C GLY A 140 -1.79 1.83 7.22
N THR A 141 -1.65 1.10 6.12
CA THR A 141 -2.04 -0.32 6.02
C THR A 141 -0.83 -1.21 5.99
N LEU A 142 -0.80 -2.24 6.83
CA LEU A 142 0.17 -3.33 6.75
C LEU A 142 -0.27 -4.37 5.73
N VAL A 143 0.68 -4.96 5.03
CA VAL A 143 0.46 -6.05 4.09
C VAL A 143 1.18 -7.29 4.60
N LEU A 144 0.41 -8.33 4.91
CA LEU A 144 0.93 -9.62 5.38
C LEU A 144 0.52 -10.71 4.40
N VAL A 145 1.45 -11.59 4.06
CA VAL A 145 1.23 -12.68 3.11
C VAL A 145 1.23 -14.01 3.84
N SER A 146 0.28 -14.87 3.52
CA SER A 146 0.21 -16.19 4.13
C SER A 146 1.17 -17.17 3.45
N GLY A 147 1.84 -17.99 4.24
CA GLY A 147 2.67 -19.09 3.78
C GLY A 147 2.83 -20.13 4.87
N GLU A 148 3.57 -21.20 4.57
CA GLU A 148 3.88 -22.25 5.55
C GLU A 148 4.56 -21.68 6.81
N ARG A 149 5.42 -20.67 6.60
CA ARG A 149 6.16 -19.97 7.66
C ARG A 149 5.41 -18.78 8.27
N THR A 150 4.36 -18.31 7.61
CA THR A 150 3.56 -17.14 8.01
C THR A 150 2.06 -17.49 8.05
N PRO A 151 1.59 -18.30 9.02
CA PRO A 151 0.17 -18.64 9.13
C PRO A 151 -0.70 -17.40 9.34
N THR A 152 -1.80 -17.29 8.57
CA THR A 152 -2.75 -16.17 8.67
C THR A 152 -3.36 -16.01 10.07
N THR A 153 -3.44 -17.09 10.86
CA THR A 153 -4.01 -17.04 12.21
C THR A 153 -3.24 -16.12 13.15
N LEU A 154 -1.93 -15.93 12.95
CA LEU A 154 -1.10 -15.01 13.72
C LEU A 154 -1.60 -13.56 13.66
N ASN A 155 -2.28 -13.19 12.57
CA ASN A 155 -2.73 -11.82 12.33
C ASN A 155 -4.05 -11.49 13.02
N PHE A 156 -4.79 -12.51 13.48
CA PHE A 156 -6.21 -12.37 13.83
C PHE A 156 -6.63 -13.03 15.14
N LEU A 157 -5.94 -14.09 15.59
CA LEU A 157 -6.34 -14.78 16.81
C LEU A 157 -5.83 -14.11 18.08
N PRO A 158 -4.54 -13.72 18.18
CA PRO A 158 -4.03 -13.11 19.40
C PRO A 158 -4.60 -11.71 19.63
N GLU A 159 -4.79 -11.35 20.90
CA GLU A 159 -5.32 -10.04 21.27
C GLU A 159 -4.32 -8.90 21.03
N ASP A 160 -3.02 -9.20 21.10
CA ASP A 160 -1.92 -8.30 20.75
C ASP A 160 -1.17 -8.81 19.53
N HIS A 161 -1.09 -7.97 18.50
CA HIS A 161 -0.29 -8.26 17.31
C HIS A 161 0.85 -7.26 17.21
N ILE A 162 2.07 -7.75 17.44
CA ILE A 162 3.31 -6.99 17.27
C ILE A 162 3.86 -7.29 15.88
N VAL A 163 4.13 -6.24 15.11
CA VAL A 163 4.63 -6.35 13.73
C VAL A 163 5.95 -5.64 13.58
N ILE A 164 6.97 -6.36 13.12
CA ILE A 164 8.25 -5.77 12.73
C ILE A 164 8.18 -5.35 11.27
N LEU A 165 8.42 -4.06 11.01
CA LEU A 165 8.42 -3.47 9.68
C LEU A 165 9.69 -2.66 9.48
N THR A 166 10.31 -2.75 8.30
CA THR A 166 11.44 -1.90 7.94
C THR A 166 10.97 -0.75 7.05
N GLU A 167 11.61 0.42 7.16
CA GLU A 167 11.20 1.61 6.40
C GLU A 167 11.26 1.42 4.87
N ASP A 168 12.18 0.61 4.36
CA ASP A 168 12.33 0.29 2.92
C ASP A 168 11.18 -0.59 2.36
N ARG A 169 10.38 -1.20 3.24
CA ARG A 169 9.20 -1.99 2.85
C ARG A 169 7.94 -1.15 2.68
N ILE A 170 7.99 0.14 3.02
CA ILE A 170 6.86 1.06 2.89
C ILE A 170 6.78 1.56 1.44
N VAL A 171 5.61 1.37 0.82
CA VAL A 171 5.28 1.86 -0.51
C VAL A 171 4.25 3.00 -0.42
N PRO A 172 4.21 3.91 -1.40
CA PRO A 172 3.27 5.02 -1.35
C PRO A 172 1.82 4.55 -1.49
N TYR A 173 1.50 3.75 -2.51
CA TYR A 173 0.13 3.39 -2.86
C TYR A 173 -0.10 1.86 -2.84
N MET A 174 -1.37 1.46 -2.76
CA MET A 174 -1.77 0.06 -2.75
C MET A 174 -1.36 -0.67 -4.04
N GLU A 175 -1.33 0.00 -5.19
CA GLU A 175 -0.93 -0.60 -6.47
C GLU A 175 0.52 -1.10 -6.48
N ASP A 176 1.39 -0.45 -5.71
CA ASP A 176 2.81 -0.78 -5.64
C ASP A 176 3.04 -2.10 -4.88
N VAL A 177 2.15 -2.45 -3.96
CA VAL A 177 2.16 -3.75 -3.27
C VAL A 177 2.01 -4.88 -4.28
N TRP A 178 1.07 -4.76 -5.23
CA TRP A 178 0.85 -5.78 -6.25
C TRP A 178 2.07 -5.96 -7.17
N LYS A 179 2.83 -4.88 -7.43
CA LYS A 179 4.10 -4.98 -8.16
C LYS A 179 5.12 -5.76 -7.35
N LYS A 180 5.27 -5.48 -6.05
CA LYS A 180 6.15 -6.23 -5.14
C LYS A 180 5.77 -7.71 -5.06
N ILE A 181 4.49 -8.03 -4.94
CA ILE A 181 4.00 -9.43 -4.90
C ILE A 181 4.38 -10.18 -6.18
N ARG A 182 4.10 -9.62 -7.36
CA ARG A 182 4.45 -10.26 -8.64
C ARG A 182 5.96 -10.41 -8.84
N ALA A 183 6.76 -9.48 -8.32
CA ALA A 183 8.21 -9.57 -8.38
C ALA A 183 8.80 -10.59 -7.40
N THR A 184 8.12 -10.84 -6.27
CA THR A 184 8.63 -11.71 -5.19
C THR A 184 8.17 -13.16 -5.33
N PHE A 185 6.94 -13.39 -5.79
CA PHE A 185 6.33 -14.72 -5.82
C PHE A 185 6.06 -15.20 -7.25
N THR A 186 6.51 -16.41 -7.56
CA THR A 186 6.19 -17.09 -8.84
C THR A 186 4.69 -17.38 -8.99
N SER A 187 4.03 -17.70 -7.87
CA SER A 187 2.59 -17.90 -7.77
C SER A 187 2.06 -17.06 -6.60
N PRO A 188 0.87 -16.44 -6.72
CA PRO A 188 0.35 -15.60 -5.65
C PRO A 188 0.21 -16.40 -4.34
N PRO A 189 0.52 -15.78 -3.19
CA PRO A 189 0.33 -16.41 -1.89
C PRO A 189 -1.15 -16.73 -1.67
N ARG A 190 -1.44 -17.75 -0.84
CA ARG A 190 -2.82 -18.22 -0.62
C ARG A 190 -3.77 -17.14 -0.08
N ALA A 191 -3.23 -16.22 0.72
CA ALA A 191 -3.93 -15.05 1.23
C ALA A 191 -2.97 -13.87 1.34
N ILE A 192 -3.51 -12.68 1.10
CA ILE A 192 -2.85 -11.38 1.27
C ILE A 192 -3.77 -10.57 2.16
N ASN A 193 -3.31 -10.26 3.36
CA ASN A 193 -4.08 -9.54 4.36
C ASN A 193 -3.63 -8.08 4.36
N PHE A 194 -4.58 -7.18 4.13
CA PHE A 194 -4.40 -5.74 4.28
C PHE A 194 -5.00 -5.34 5.63
N ILE A 195 -4.14 -4.94 6.58
CA ILE A 195 -4.53 -4.65 7.97
C ILE A 195 -4.33 -3.16 8.24
N THR A 196 -5.44 -2.45 8.48
CA THR A 196 -5.46 -1.00 8.70
C THR A 196 -5.95 -0.71 10.11
N GLY A 197 -5.02 -0.73 11.08
CA GLY A 197 -5.33 -0.57 12.49
C GLY A 197 -5.86 -1.85 13.18
N PRO A 198 -6.07 -1.81 14.50
CA PRO A 198 -6.65 -2.91 15.27
C PRO A 198 -8.11 -3.17 14.91
N SER A 199 -8.60 -4.38 15.22
CA SER A 199 -9.98 -4.77 14.92
C SER A 199 -10.97 -4.02 15.81
N ARG A 200 -11.81 -3.18 15.20
CA ARG A 200 -12.88 -2.44 15.88
C ARG A 200 -14.23 -2.82 15.28
N THR A 201 -15.01 -3.61 16.01
CA THR A 201 -16.42 -3.86 15.69
C THR A 201 -17.23 -2.64 16.15
N ALA A 202 -17.29 -1.61 15.31
CA ALA A 202 -17.95 -0.36 15.66
C ALA A 202 -19.46 -0.32 15.34
N ASP A 203 -20.11 -1.40 14.89
CA ASP A 203 -21.46 -1.27 14.35
C ASP A 203 -22.37 -2.50 14.50
N ILE A 204 -22.44 -3.10 15.70
CA ILE A 204 -23.54 -3.98 16.10
C ILE A 204 -23.81 -3.69 17.60
N GLU A 205 -24.93 -3.02 17.92
CA GLU A 205 -25.52 -2.83 19.28
C GLU A 205 -25.04 -1.68 20.21
N GLN A 206 -24.49 -0.56 19.72
CA GLN A 206 -24.16 0.62 20.57
C GLN A 206 -23.27 0.37 21.81
N THR A 207 -22.65 -0.81 21.93
CA THR A 207 -21.61 -1.09 22.93
C THR A 207 -20.35 -1.54 22.19
N MET A 208 -19.28 -0.73 22.27
CA MET A 208 -17.98 -1.10 21.69
C MET A 208 -17.46 -2.37 22.35
N ARG A 209 -17.66 -3.52 21.71
CA ARG A 209 -16.99 -4.77 22.08
C ARG A 209 -15.70 -4.88 21.30
N ILE A 210 -14.61 -4.40 21.90
CA ILE A 210 -13.25 -4.53 21.35
C ILE A 210 -12.84 -6.01 21.45
N GLY A 211 -12.58 -6.66 20.30
CA GLY A 211 -11.99 -8.02 20.23
C GLY A 211 -12.86 -9.15 19.66
N ALA A 212 -13.97 -8.89 18.97
CA ALA A 212 -14.81 -9.97 18.42
C ALA A 212 -14.21 -10.64 17.16
N HIS A 213 -13.39 -9.92 16.37
CA HIS A 213 -12.93 -10.38 15.05
C HIS A 213 -11.48 -9.96 14.71
N GLY A 214 -10.57 -9.91 15.67
CA GLY A 214 -9.15 -9.60 15.44
C GLY A 214 -8.42 -9.01 16.66
N PRO A 215 -7.14 -8.62 16.53
CA PRO A 215 -6.36 -8.11 17.64
C PRO A 215 -6.97 -6.82 18.19
N ARG A 216 -6.98 -6.72 19.52
CA ARG A 216 -7.40 -5.52 20.25
C ARG A 216 -6.35 -4.42 20.14
N ARG A 217 -5.08 -4.82 20.02
CA ARG A 217 -3.92 -3.93 19.85
C ARG A 217 -3.08 -4.37 18.66
N LEU A 218 -2.66 -3.38 17.88
CA LEU A 218 -1.72 -3.55 16.78
C LEU A 218 -0.57 -2.57 17.00
N THR A 219 0.62 -3.12 17.27
CA THR A 219 1.84 -2.35 17.50
C THR A 219 2.84 -2.65 16.40
N VAL A 220 3.29 -1.61 15.70
CA VAL A 220 4.35 -1.72 14.69
C VAL A 220 5.66 -1.23 15.28
N ILE A 221 6.68 -2.09 15.28
CA ILE A 221 8.05 -1.69 15.54
C ILE A 221 8.68 -1.37 14.19
N LEU A 222 8.83 -0.08 13.92
CA LEU A 222 9.35 0.44 12.66
C LEU A 222 10.87 0.59 12.75
N VAL A 223 11.59 -0.30 12.08
CA VAL A 223 13.04 -0.37 12.06
C VAL A 223 13.58 0.46 10.89
N ALA A 224 14.45 1.42 11.17
CA ALA A 224 15.01 2.29 10.13
C ALA A 224 15.92 1.52 9.15
N HIS A 225 16.72 0.58 9.67
CA HIS A 225 17.56 -0.28 8.83
C HIS A 225 17.66 -1.70 9.39
N TRP A 226 17.56 -2.69 8.50
CA TRP A 226 17.81 -4.08 8.80
C TRP A 226 18.82 -4.63 7.80
N THR A 227 19.93 -5.16 8.32
CA THR A 227 20.89 -5.92 7.53
C THR A 227 20.76 -7.37 7.96
N ARG A 228 20.44 -8.24 7.00
CA ARG A 228 20.24 -9.66 7.26
C ARG A 228 21.55 -10.28 7.74
N SER A 229 21.47 -11.07 8.81
CA SER A 229 22.64 -11.82 9.27
C SER A 229 23.02 -12.84 8.18
N SER A 230 24.23 -12.72 7.61
CA SER A 230 24.68 -13.69 6.62
C SER A 230 24.86 -15.05 7.32
N GLN A 231 24.24 -16.10 6.77
CA GLN A 231 24.28 -17.51 7.18
C GLN A 231 23.14 -18.00 8.08
N ARG A 232 22.00 -18.30 7.43
CA ARG A 232 21.28 -19.59 7.58
C ARG A 232 20.42 -19.78 6.33
N GLY A 233 20.77 -20.77 5.52
CA GLY A 233 20.16 -21.02 4.20
C GLY A 233 18.66 -21.22 4.29
N LEU A 234 17.90 -20.24 3.82
CA LEU A 234 16.45 -20.31 3.72
C LEU A 234 16.02 -19.70 2.38
N ALA A 235 15.94 -20.56 1.37
CA ALA A 235 15.23 -20.28 0.13
C ALA A 235 13.72 -20.24 0.43
N GLY A 236 13.03 -19.18 0.01
CA GLY A 236 11.56 -19.14 0.07
C GLY A 236 10.93 -17.78 0.39
N ILE A 237 11.71 -16.81 0.86
CA ILE A 237 11.28 -15.40 0.88
C ILE A 237 12.38 -14.65 0.14
N ALA A 238 12.19 -14.45 -1.16
CA ALA A 238 13.05 -13.54 -1.91
C ALA A 238 12.91 -12.16 -1.25
N ASP A 239 14.04 -11.53 -0.94
CA ASP A 239 14.04 -10.14 -0.47
C ASP A 239 13.29 -9.31 -1.51
N ALA A 240 12.19 -8.68 -1.10
CA ALA A 240 11.45 -7.83 -2.02
C ALA A 240 12.39 -6.69 -2.43
N PRO A 241 12.70 -6.52 -3.73
CA PRO A 241 13.66 -5.50 -4.15
C PRO A 241 13.20 -4.12 -3.69
N SER A 242 14.14 -3.31 -3.22
CA SER A 242 13.90 -1.90 -2.93
C SER A 242 13.50 -1.21 -4.23
N VAL A 243 12.27 -0.70 -4.29
CA VAL A 243 11.77 0.02 -5.47
C VAL A 243 12.32 1.44 -5.40
N THR A 244 13.43 1.67 -6.08
CA THR A 244 13.91 3.02 -6.36
C THR A 244 12.85 3.75 -7.20
N HIS A 245 12.29 4.82 -6.66
CA HIS A 245 11.39 5.68 -7.42
C HIS A 245 12.24 6.55 -8.36
N PRO A 246 12.06 6.48 -9.68
CA PRO A 246 12.71 7.44 -10.57
C PRO A 246 12.20 8.85 -10.21
N GLY A 247 13.14 9.73 -9.90
CA GLY A 247 12.88 11.12 -9.56
C GLY A 247 11.98 11.78 -10.59
N SER A 248 10.99 12.52 -10.10
CA SER A 248 10.11 13.37 -10.88
C SER A 248 10.90 14.50 -11.54
N ASP A 249 11.45 14.25 -12.72
CA ASP A 249 12.04 15.26 -13.59
C ASP A 249 11.25 15.32 -14.90
N VAL A 250 9.97 15.66 -14.78
CA VAL A 250 9.15 16.06 -15.92
C VAL A 250 9.54 17.48 -16.31
N ARG A 251 10.51 17.60 -17.22
CA ARG A 251 10.76 18.85 -17.94
C ARG A 251 9.53 19.18 -18.78
N ILE A 252 8.73 20.13 -18.31
CA ILE A 252 7.65 20.73 -19.10
C ILE A 252 8.29 21.52 -20.24
N GLY A 253 8.27 20.94 -21.45
CA GLY A 253 8.69 21.60 -22.67
C GLY A 253 7.76 22.75 -23.02
N THR A 254 8.22 23.99 -22.84
CA THR A 254 7.56 25.18 -23.35
C THR A 254 7.66 25.19 -24.89
N ARG A 255 6.58 24.80 -25.57
CA ARG A 255 6.47 25.02 -27.02
C ARG A 255 6.32 26.51 -27.30
N LYS A 256 7.38 27.10 -27.88
CA LYS A 256 7.37 28.41 -28.53
C LYS A 256 6.29 28.45 -29.61
N ILE A 257 5.32 29.35 -29.47
CA ILE A 257 4.40 29.73 -30.54
C ILE A 257 5.17 30.61 -31.53
N SER A 258 5.49 30.07 -32.70
CA SER A 258 6.12 30.84 -33.79
C SER A 258 5.08 31.74 -34.47
N ARG A 259 5.24 33.06 -34.37
CA ARG A 259 4.55 34.05 -35.19
C ARG A 259 4.95 33.87 -36.66
N ARG A 260 4.02 33.45 -37.53
CA ARG A 260 4.15 33.62 -38.98
C ARG A 260 3.59 34.98 -39.39
N LYS A 261 4.46 35.84 -39.88
CA LYS A 261 4.13 37.02 -40.70
C LYS A 261 3.53 36.54 -42.03
N SER A 262 2.37 37.07 -42.40
CA SER A 262 1.94 37.13 -43.80
C SER A 262 1.24 38.47 -44.02
N ILE A 263 1.83 39.24 -44.93
CA ILE A 263 1.43 40.56 -45.39
C ILE A 263 0.42 40.38 -46.51
N ARG A 264 -0.75 41.03 -46.45
CA ARG A 264 -1.40 41.64 -47.63
C ARG A 264 -2.09 42.94 -47.24
N LYS A 265 -1.67 44.02 -47.90
CA LYS A 265 -2.28 45.36 -47.91
C LYS A 265 -3.53 45.35 -48.80
N ALA A 266 -4.56 46.13 -48.41
CA ALA A 266 -5.39 46.90 -49.33
C ALA A 266 -5.99 48.12 -48.60
N ASN A 267 -5.85 49.28 -49.26
CA ASN A 267 -6.35 50.63 -48.94
C ASN A 267 -7.88 50.64 -48.69
N SER A 268 -8.53 51.56 -47.97
CA SER A 268 -8.50 53.03 -48.02
C SER A 268 -9.24 53.64 -46.80
N PRO A 269 -9.12 54.94 -46.51
CA PRO A 269 -9.57 55.58 -45.27
C PRO A 269 -10.88 56.39 -45.42
N CYS A 270 -11.71 56.48 -44.38
CA CYS A 270 -12.58 57.65 -44.22
C CYS A 270 -13.20 57.82 -42.82
N LYS A 271 -13.07 59.06 -42.33
CA LYS A 271 -13.94 59.81 -41.42
C LYS A 271 -13.94 59.52 -39.91
N LYS A 272 -13.25 60.45 -39.23
CA LYS A 272 -13.60 61.01 -37.92
C LYS A 272 -15.09 61.37 -37.85
N VAL A 273 -15.74 61.02 -36.74
CA VAL A 273 -16.75 61.89 -36.10
C VAL A 273 -16.46 61.89 -34.60
N SER A 274 -16.41 63.10 -34.07
CA SER A 274 -16.15 63.53 -32.71
C SER A 274 -17.38 63.38 -31.81
N GLU A 275 -17.13 63.69 -30.53
CA GLU A 275 -18.04 64.34 -29.57
C GLU A 275 -18.83 63.50 -28.56
N SER A 276 -18.47 63.76 -27.29
CA SER A 276 -19.38 64.25 -26.22
C SER A 276 -20.25 63.19 -25.52
N ASN A 277 -20.58 63.21 -24.22
CA ASN A 277 -20.25 64.00 -23.02
C ASN A 277 -21.03 63.38 -21.83
N LYS A 278 -20.63 63.73 -20.59
CA LYS A 278 -21.37 63.67 -19.29
C LYS A 278 -21.70 62.28 -18.70
N ARG A 279 -21.11 61.90 -17.55
CA ARG A 279 -21.38 62.35 -16.15
C ARG A 279 -22.82 62.12 -15.66
N ARG A 280 -22.97 61.24 -14.65
CA ARG A 280 -23.73 61.38 -13.37
C ARG A 280 -23.74 60.00 -12.68
N SER A 281 -22.98 59.80 -11.59
CA SER A 281 -23.36 59.92 -10.16
C SER A 281 -24.35 58.83 -9.69
N GLY A 282 -23.92 58.04 -8.69
CA GLY A 282 -24.73 57.02 -7.96
C GLY A 282 -25.80 57.65 -7.05
N PRO A 283 -26.16 57.07 -5.89
CA PRO A 283 -25.71 55.83 -5.24
C PRO A 283 -26.60 54.62 -5.51
#